data_AF-A0AA36NB28-F1
#
_entry.id   AF-A0AA36NB28-F1
#
_cell.length_a   1.000
_cell.length_b   1.000
_cell.length_c   1.000
_cell.angle_alpha   90.00
_cell.angle_beta   90.00
_cell.angle_gamma   90.00
#
_symmetry.space_group_name_H-M   'P 1'
#
loop_
_entity.id
_entity.type
_entity.pdbx_description
1 polymer ?
#
loop_
_entity_poly.entity_id
_entity_poly.type
_entity_poly.pdbx_seq_one_letter_code
_entity_poly.pdbx_strand_id
1 'polypeptide(L)'
;MPALVEFPNALGPGVPLFVQCAWHSEAAQAPQAPDGAPDAVPAPEGLCHLVMIDGNQCWVGTLQQKDLAGPLGDSWKDPANLRLLREALSSPPESLSPSRLPGPRAEAAWRVVASELEVTVRFIYREGPVAAVQAARFPAVSLDKALGDICSGIRKLQSDVQSQASSVQAEKASLLARQEVLKRQLELLPEEVEAHEARLLDGLSGVLNAQKRRCLSLAPVAGGGGGGREPGPQLLCVPHLRRQRRATGGAGGAGRNGDRLQHPADLGHEHGEPWCQGPKRSKRGLAHAFGIAAISWRCS
;
A
#
# COMPACT_ATOMS: atom_id res chain seq x y z
N MET A 1 -4.43 0.14 -16.52
CA MET A 1 -5.22 -0.36 -17.67
C MET A 1 -5.29 0.74 -18.71
N PRO A 2 -5.25 0.42 -20.01
CA PRO A 2 -5.32 1.43 -21.06
C PRO A 2 -6.74 2.04 -21.09
N ALA A 3 -6.85 3.29 -20.64
CA ALA A 3 -8.10 4.04 -20.73
C ALA A 3 -8.37 4.43 -22.19
N LEU A 4 -9.64 4.42 -22.58
CA LEU A 4 -10.09 5.05 -23.83
C LEU A 4 -10.32 6.53 -23.54
N VAL A 5 -9.59 7.39 -24.23
CA VAL A 5 -9.58 8.84 -23.99
C VAL A 5 -10.13 9.53 -25.23
N GLU A 6 -11.04 10.47 -25.03
CA GLU A 6 -11.59 11.29 -26.10
C GLU A 6 -10.71 12.54 -26.31
N PHE A 7 -10.28 12.76 -27.55
CA PHE A 7 -9.65 13.98 -28.01
C PHE A 7 -10.66 14.76 -28.85
N PRO A 8 -11.31 15.80 -28.27
CA PRO A 8 -12.30 16.58 -29.01
C PRO A 8 -11.61 17.35 -30.13
N ASN A 9 -12.28 17.43 -31.29
CA ASN A 9 -11.82 18.19 -32.46
C ASN A 9 -10.44 17.77 -33.01
N ALA A 10 -9.97 16.57 -32.70
CA ALA A 10 -8.61 16.13 -33.02
C ALA A 10 -8.31 16.11 -34.53
N LEU A 11 -9.31 15.78 -35.35
CA LEU A 11 -9.18 15.69 -36.81
C LEU A 11 -9.83 16.88 -37.54
N GLY A 12 -10.28 17.89 -36.79
CA GLY A 12 -11.01 19.04 -37.29
C GLY A 12 -12.20 19.40 -36.38
N PRO A 13 -12.83 20.56 -36.59
CA PRO A 13 -13.97 21.00 -35.77
C PRO A 13 -15.11 19.97 -35.77
N GLY A 14 -15.54 19.55 -34.58
CA GLY A 14 -16.62 18.60 -34.37
C GLY A 14 -16.28 17.13 -34.61
N VAL A 15 -15.02 16.79 -34.92
CA VAL A 15 -14.61 15.40 -35.16
C VAL A 15 -13.78 14.88 -33.98
N PRO A 16 -14.38 14.08 -33.07
CA PRO A 16 -13.65 13.50 -31.95
C PRO A 16 -12.78 12.34 -32.41
N LEU A 17 -11.68 12.11 -31.68
CA LEU A 17 -10.85 10.92 -31.82
C LEU A 17 -10.74 10.22 -30.48
N PHE A 18 -11.19 8.97 -30.42
CA PHE A 18 -11.04 8.12 -29.25
C PHE A 18 -9.74 7.33 -29.36
N VAL A 19 -8.86 7.49 -28.37
CA VAL A 19 -7.53 6.89 -28.36
C VAL A 19 -7.40 5.97 -27.15
N GLN A 20 -7.04 4.72 -27.39
CA GLN A 20 -6.65 3.77 -26.37
C GLN A 20 -5.15 3.52 -26.49
N CYS A 21 -4.42 3.72 -25.39
CA CYS A 21 -2.97 3.57 -25.34
C CYS A 21 -2.56 2.50 -24.34
N ALA A 22 -2.02 1.38 -24.83
CA ALA A 22 -1.50 0.27 -24.04
C ALA A 22 0.03 0.32 -24.02
N TRP A 23 0.57 0.84 -22.93
CA TRP A 23 2.02 0.88 -22.70
C TRP A 23 2.56 -0.52 -22.48
N HIS A 24 3.64 -0.86 -23.19
CA HIS A 24 4.45 -1.99 -22.80
C HIS A 24 5.08 -1.62 -21.46
N SER A 25 4.83 -2.42 -20.43
CA SER A 25 5.48 -2.20 -19.14
C SER A 25 6.99 -2.15 -19.37
N GLU A 26 7.68 -1.24 -18.69
CA GLU A 26 9.15 -1.09 -18.71
C GLU A 26 9.92 -2.39 -18.36
N ALA A 27 9.21 -3.50 -18.13
CA ALA A 27 9.64 -4.85 -17.83
C ALA A 27 10.05 -5.70 -19.05
N ALA A 28 10.04 -5.15 -20.27
CA ALA A 28 10.76 -5.75 -21.40
C ALA A 28 12.23 -5.27 -21.45
N GLN A 29 12.80 -4.82 -20.33
CA GLN A 29 14.21 -5.14 -20.07
C GLN A 29 14.30 -6.65 -20.03
N ALA A 30 14.53 -7.26 -21.20
CA ALA A 30 14.87 -8.66 -21.29
C ALA A 30 15.95 -8.95 -20.25
N PRO A 31 15.89 -10.06 -19.50
CA PRO A 31 17.08 -10.53 -18.81
C PRO A 31 18.16 -10.58 -19.89
N GLN A 32 19.25 -9.81 -19.71
CA GLN A 32 20.41 -9.89 -20.59
C GLN A 32 20.64 -11.38 -20.83
N ALA A 33 20.48 -11.81 -22.09
CA ALA A 33 20.69 -13.20 -22.43
C ALA A 33 22.07 -13.56 -21.89
N PRO A 34 22.21 -14.65 -21.10
CA PRO A 34 23.51 -15.06 -20.63
C PRO A 34 24.43 -15.19 -21.84
N ASP A 35 25.58 -14.51 -21.78
CA ASP A 35 26.58 -14.41 -22.83
C ASP A 35 26.71 -15.73 -23.60
N GLY A 36 26.23 -15.78 -24.85
CA GLY A 36 26.48 -16.96 -25.71
C GLY A 36 25.42 -17.37 -26.74
N ALA A 37 24.28 -16.70 -26.87
CA ALA A 37 23.31 -17.01 -27.93
C ALA A 37 23.51 -16.10 -29.16
N PRO A 38 24.02 -16.61 -30.31
CA PRO A 38 24.07 -15.84 -31.54
C PRO A 38 22.67 -15.74 -32.17
N ASP A 39 22.33 -14.54 -32.67
CA ASP A 39 21.21 -14.24 -33.59
C ASP A 39 19.77 -14.40 -33.08
N ALA A 40 19.49 -14.05 -31.83
CA ALA A 40 18.14 -13.58 -31.50
C ALA A 40 17.99 -12.14 -32.02
N VAL A 41 17.36 -11.99 -33.20
CA VAL A 41 16.95 -10.68 -33.75
C VAL A 41 16.23 -9.91 -32.63
N PRO A 42 16.75 -8.75 -32.18
CA PRO A 42 16.14 -8.02 -31.09
C PRO A 42 14.72 -7.65 -31.51
N ALA A 43 13.73 -8.14 -30.76
CA ALA A 43 12.35 -7.76 -30.98
C ALA A 43 12.27 -6.23 -30.92
N PRO A 44 11.61 -5.56 -31.89
CA PRO A 44 11.52 -4.11 -31.87
C PRO A 44 10.84 -3.68 -30.57
N GLU A 45 11.58 -2.93 -29.76
CA GLU A 45 11.11 -2.37 -28.48
C GLU A 45 10.04 -1.30 -28.76
N GLY A 46 8.81 -1.76 -28.96
CA GLY A 46 7.64 -0.89 -28.98
C GLY A 46 7.48 -0.23 -27.61
N LEU A 47 7.14 1.06 -27.59
CA LEU A 47 6.85 1.80 -26.36
C LEU A 47 5.40 1.57 -25.92
N CYS A 48 4.47 1.72 -26.86
CA CYS A 48 3.06 1.49 -26.61
C CYS A 48 2.32 1.08 -27.88
N HIS A 49 1.24 0.33 -27.69
CA HIS A 49 0.27 0.01 -28.71
C HIS A 49 -0.88 1.02 -28.65
N LEU A 50 -1.26 1.57 -29.81
CA LEU A 50 -2.27 2.59 -29.97
C LEU A 50 -3.42 2.08 -30.83
N VAL A 51 -4.63 2.30 -30.37
CA VAL A 51 -5.87 2.07 -31.11
C VAL A 51 -6.64 3.39 -31.14
N MET A 52 -6.93 3.90 -32.33
CA MET A 52 -7.53 5.22 -32.55
C MET A 52 -8.80 5.07 -33.40
N ILE A 53 -9.88 5.71 -33.00
CA ILE A 53 -11.21 5.57 -33.63
C ILE A 53 -11.88 6.94 -33.71
N ASP A 54 -12.34 7.35 -34.89
CA ASP A 54 -13.09 8.62 -35.08
C ASP A 54 -14.61 8.42 -35.26
N GLY A 55 -15.08 7.17 -35.16
CA GLY A 55 -16.46 6.73 -35.38
C GLY A 55 -16.72 6.14 -36.76
N ASN A 56 -15.86 6.43 -37.75
CA ASN A 56 -15.98 5.94 -39.13
C ASN A 56 -14.82 5.03 -39.51
N GLN A 57 -13.61 5.35 -39.04
CA GLN A 57 -12.37 4.66 -39.31
C GLN A 57 -11.69 4.26 -38.01
N CYS A 58 -10.81 3.27 -38.13
CA CYS A 58 -9.93 2.86 -37.06
C CYS A 58 -8.50 2.80 -37.57
N TRP A 59 -7.56 3.23 -36.74
CA TRP A 59 -6.13 3.09 -36.97
C TRP A 59 -5.53 2.33 -35.80
N VAL A 60 -4.60 1.44 -36.11
CA VAL A 60 -3.94 0.61 -35.11
C VAL A 60 -2.46 0.52 -35.42
N GLY A 61 -1.63 0.63 -34.40
CA GLY A 61 -0.23 0.32 -34.54
C GLY A 61 0.54 0.49 -33.24
N THR A 62 1.87 0.43 -33.37
CA THR A 62 2.78 0.46 -32.23
C THR A 62 3.70 1.64 -32.40
N LEU A 63 3.73 2.52 -31.41
CA LEU A 63 4.69 3.60 -31.32
C LEU A 63 6.04 3.00 -30.93
N GLN A 64 7.03 3.08 -31.81
CA GLN A 64 8.37 2.56 -31.56
C GLN A 64 9.27 3.68 -31.05
N GLN A 65 10.32 3.30 -30.32
CA GLN A 65 11.31 4.26 -29.85
C GLN A 65 11.98 5.01 -31.00
N LYS A 66 12.23 4.33 -32.13
CA LYS A 66 12.81 4.95 -33.33
C LYS A 66 11.91 6.02 -33.94
N ASP A 67 10.59 5.93 -33.74
CA ASP A 67 9.65 6.89 -34.31
C ASP A 67 9.68 8.20 -33.50
N LEU A 68 10.22 8.16 -32.27
CA LEU A 68 10.54 9.34 -31.48
C LEU A 68 11.93 9.91 -31.79
N ALA A 69 12.73 9.29 -32.68
CA ALA A 69 14.05 9.78 -33.03
C ALA A 69 13.95 11.12 -33.79
N GLY A 70 13.94 12.21 -33.02
CA GLY A 70 13.85 13.58 -33.49
C GLY A 70 14.93 14.45 -32.85
N PRO A 71 14.77 15.78 -32.80
CA PRO A 71 15.77 16.71 -32.25
C PRO A 71 16.16 16.44 -30.79
N LEU A 72 15.37 15.65 -30.06
CA LEU A 72 15.62 15.24 -28.68
C LEU A 72 16.61 14.04 -28.58
N GLY A 73 16.92 13.34 -29.67
CA GLY A 73 17.92 12.27 -29.69
C GLY A 73 17.64 11.17 -28.66
N ASP A 74 18.61 10.85 -27.79
CA ASP A 74 18.45 9.85 -26.74
C ASP A 74 17.67 10.33 -25.49
N SER A 75 17.34 11.62 -25.40
CA SER A 75 16.70 12.17 -24.20
C SER A 75 15.30 11.61 -23.94
N TRP A 76 14.70 10.94 -24.92
CA TRP A 76 13.44 10.20 -24.80
C TRP A 76 13.49 9.03 -23.82
N LYS A 77 14.68 8.51 -23.53
CA LYS A 77 14.88 7.47 -22.51
C LYS A 77 14.70 8.02 -21.10
N ASP A 78 14.68 9.34 -20.92
CA ASP A 78 14.41 9.95 -19.62
C ASP A 78 12.98 9.64 -19.17
N PRO A 79 12.80 9.03 -17.98
CA PRO A 79 11.48 8.79 -17.39
C PRO A 79 10.59 10.05 -17.34
N ALA A 80 11.16 11.24 -17.21
CA ALA A 80 10.40 12.49 -17.23
C ALA A 80 9.75 12.74 -18.61
N ASN A 81 10.49 12.53 -19.71
CA ASN A 81 9.96 12.70 -21.06
C ASN A 81 8.95 11.60 -21.41
N LEU A 82 9.15 10.37 -20.94
CA LEU A 82 8.17 9.29 -21.10
C LEU A 82 6.87 9.57 -20.33
N ARG A 83 6.94 10.20 -19.15
CA ARG A 83 5.76 10.65 -18.42
C ARG A 83 4.99 11.72 -19.19
N LEU A 84 5.69 12.71 -19.73
CA LEU A 84 5.07 13.74 -20.56
C LEU A 84 4.41 13.14 -21.82
N LEU A 85 5.07 12.18 -22.47
CA LEU A 85 4.50 11.47 -23.61
C LEU A 85 3.25 10.65 -23.22
N ARG A 86 3.28 9.97 -22.07
CA ARG A 86 2.12 9.27 -21.49
C ARG A 86 0.96 10.23 -21.28
N GLU A 87 1.21 11.38 -20.67
CA GLU A 87 0.21 12.42 -20.43
C GLU A 87 -0.38 12.92 -21.76
N ALA A 88 0.47 13.28 -22.73
CA ALA A 88 0.02 13.78 -24.04
C ALA A 88 -0.89 12.79 -24.79
N LEU A 89 -0.63 11.49 -24.68
CA LEU A 89 -1.41 10.44 -25.33
C LEU A 89 -2.64 9.98 -24.52
N SER A 90 -2.77 10.41 -23.26
CA SER A 90 -3.86 10.00 -22.37
C SER A 90 -4.71 11.16 -21.83
N SER A 91 -4.43 12.39 -22.24
CA SER A 91 -5.18 13.57 -21.83
C SER A 91 -5.40 14.52 -23.01
N PRO A 92 -6.64 14.98 -23.26
CA PRO A 92 -6.92 15.95 -24.30
C PRO A 92 -6.33 17.32 -23.97
N PRO A 93 -5.97 18.13 -24.99
CA PRO A 93 -5.37 19.45 -24.78
C PRO A 93 -6.27 20.43 -24.01
N GLU A 94 -7.60 20.27 -24.08
CA GLU A 94 -8.57 21.15 -23.44
C GLU A 94 -8.78 20.88 -21.93
N SER A 95 -8.31 19.74 -21.39
CA SER A 95 -8.36 19.51 -19.94
C SER A 95 -7.36 20.35 -19.15
N LEU A 96 -6.48 21.08 -19.85
CA LEU A 96 -5.52 22.00 -19.28
C LEU A 96 -6.19 23.38 -19.15
N SER A 97 -6.86 23.59 -18.03
CA SER A 97 -7.32 24.91 -17.63
C SER A 97 -6.18 25.94 -17.79
N PRO A 98 -6.43 27.17 -18.28
CA PRO A 98 -5.38 28.19 -18.47
C PRO A 98 -4.76 28.71 -17.15
N SER A 99 -5.05 28.06 -16.02
CA SER A 99 -4.55 28.38 -14.70
C SER A 99 -3.84 27.17 -14.11
N ARG A 100 -2.56 27.35 -13.79
CA ARG A 100 -1.76 26.61 -12.80
C ARG A 100 -1.10 25.33 -13.30
N LEU A 101 0.07 25.46 -13.93
CA LEU A 101 1.36 25.20 -13.26
C LEU A 101 2.52 25.55 -14.24
N PRO A 102 3.58 26.25 -13.78
CA PRO A 102 4.78 26.46 -14.58
C PRO A 102 5.59 25.15 -14.62
N GLY A 103 5.55 24.43 -15.75
CA GLY A 103 6.32 23.20 -15.92
C GLY A 103 6.42 22.74 -17.38
N PRO A 104 7.30 21.77 -17.68
CA PRO A 104 7.33 21.08 -18.97
C PRO A 104 5.98 20.42 -19.24
N ARG A 105 5.50 20.50 -20.48
CA ARG A 105 4.27 19.82 -20.92
C ARG A 105 4.45 19.21 -22.30
N ALA A 106 3.62 18.23 -22.63
CA ALA A 106 3.55 17.67 -23.97
C ALA A 106 2.11 17.65 -24.49
N GLU A 107 1.94 17.88 -25.78
CA GLU A 107 0.64 17.95 -26.46
C GLU A 107 0.67 17.01 -27.68
N ALA A 108 -0.31 16.11 -27.79
CA ALA A 108 -0.48 15.27 -28.97
C ALA A 108 -1.40 15.98 -29.98
N ALA A 109 -0.95 16.07 -31.22
CA ALA A 109 -1.70 16.54 -32.36
C ALA A 109 -1.87 15.40 -33.37
N TRP A 110 -3.05 15.33 -33.97
CA TRP A 110 -3.46 14.24 -34.84
C TRP A 110 -3.83 14.79 -36.21
N ARG A 111 -3.46 14.08 -37.28
CA ARG A 111 -3.87 14.44 -38.64
C ARG A 111 -3.98 13.20 -39.52
N VAL A 112 -4.93 13.19 -40.44
CA VAL A 112 -5.02 12.14 -41.46
C VAL A 112 -4.20 12.56 -42.69
N VAL A 113 -3.33 11.66 -43.17
CA VAL A 113 -2.50 11.84 -44.37
C VAL A 113 -2.59 10.57 -45.20
N ALA A 114 -3.16 10.64 -46.41
CA ALA A 114 -3.26 9.50 -47.33
C ALA A 114 -3.83 8.21 -46.68
N SER A 115 -4.92 8.35 -45.91
CA SER A 115 -5.58 7.27 -45.15
C SER A 115 -4.80 6.73 -43.93
N GLU A 116 -3.62 7.26 -43.66
CA GLU A 116 -2.89 6.99 -42.41
C GLU A 116 -3.18 8.08 -41.39
N LEU A 117 -3.24 7.70 -40.12
CA LEU A 117 -3.30 8.65 -39.02
C LEU A 117 -1.88 8.95 -38.54
N GLU A 118 -1.48 10.20 -38.66
CA GLU A 118 -0.21 10.70 -38.16
C GLU A 118 -0.40 11.35 -36.79
N VAL A 119 0.45 10.96 -35.84
CA VAL A 119 0.56 11.60 -34.52
C VAL A 119 1.82 12.42 -34.46
N THR A 120 1.70 13.65 -33.98
CA THR A 120 2.82 14.55 -33.68
C THR A 120 2.74 14.94 -32.22
N VAL A 121 3.82 14.74 -31.47
CA VAL A 121 3.88 15.14 -30.06
C VAL A 121 4.79 16.36 -29.93
N ARG A 122 4.26 17.41 -29.33
CA ARG A 122 4.97 18.68 -29.13
C ARG A 122 5.33 18.82 -27.67
N PHE A 123 6.63 18.98 -27.38
CA PHE A 123 7.15 19.23 -26.05
C PHE A 123 7.36 20.72 -25.88
N ILE A 124 6.79 21.25 -24.81
CA ILE A 124 6.78 22.68 -24.51
C ILE A 124 7.50 22.84 -23.17
N TYR A 125 8.71 23.39 -23.24
CA TYR A 125 9.55 23.65 -22.09
C TYR A 125 9.46 25.13 -21.69
N ARG A 126 9.64 25.42 -20.40
CA ARG A 126 9.48 26.77 -19.83
C ARG A 126 10.48 27.79 -20.38
N GLU A 127 11.68 27.35 -20.73
CA GLU A 127 12.83 28.24 -21.02
C GLU A 127 13.38 28.07 -22.44
N GLY A 128 12.69 27.33 -23.33
CA GLY A 128 13.31 26.87 -24.57
C GLY A 128 12.39 26.62 -25.75
N PRO A 129 12.96 26.23 -26.91
CA PRO A 129 12.23 26.01 -28.14
C PRO A 129 11.23 24.86 -28.00
N VAL A 130 10.10 24.98 -28.70
CA VAL A 130 9.13 23.89 -28.85
C VAL A 130 9.75 22.80 -29.71
N ALA A 131 9.99 21.63 -29.14
CA ALA A 131 10.41 20.46 -29.90
C ALA A 131 9.16 19.73 -30.38
N ALA A 132 8.90 19.74 -31.69
CA ALA A 132 7.88 18.90 -32.30
C ALA A 132 8.54 17.62 -32.80
N VAL A 133 8.00 16.48 -32.41
CA VAL A 133 8.45 15.18 -32.89
C VAL A 133 7.27 14.48 -33.54
N GLN A 134 7.39 14.23 -34.84
CA GLN A 134 6.48 13.36 -35.56
C GLN A 134 6.65 11.97 -34.97
N ALA A 135 5.63 11.49 -34.27
CA ALA A 135 5.78 10.34 -33.41
C ALA A 135 5.46 9.03 -34.11
N ALA A 136 4.54 8.96 -35.07
CA ALA A 136 4.31 7.77 -35.90
C ALA A 136 3.21 8.00 -36.95
N ARG A 137 3.13 7.09 -37.93
CA ARG A 137 1.97 6.93 -38.81
C ARG A 137 1.34 5.56 -38.59
N PHE A 138 0.02 5.54 -38.56
CA PHE A 138 -0.77 4.35 -38.31
C PHE A 138 -1.65 4.04 -39.52
N PRO A 139 -1.57 2.83 -40.09
CA PRO A 139 -2.44 2.44 -41.18
C PRO A 139 -3.88 2.27 -40.70
N ALA A 140 -4.83 2.55 -41.58
CA ALA A 140 -6.23 2.26 -41.34
C ALA A 140 -6.44 0.74 -41.29
N VAL A 141 -7.33 0.30 -40.40
CA VAL A 141 -7.80 -1.08 -40.26
C VAL A 141 -9.32 -1.11 -40.33
N SER A 142 -9.89 -2.28 -40.61
CA SER A 142 -11.34 -2.43 -40.59
C SER A 142 -11.89 -2.19 -39.18
N LEU A 143 -12.93 -1.34 -39.10
CA LEU A 143 -13.56 -0.97 -37.84
C LEU A 143 -14.11 -2.20 -37.11
N ASP A 144 -14.75 -3.13 -37.83
CA ASP A 144 -15.32 -4.37 -37.27
C ASP A 144 -14.26 -5.23 -36.57
N LYS A 145 -13.07 -5.34 -37.17
CA LYS A 145 -11.97 -6.11 -36.59
C LYS A 145 -11.46 -5.43 -35.33
N ALA A 146 -11.19 -4.13 -35.40
CA ALA A 146 -10.68 -3.38 -34.25
C ALA A 146 -11.67 -3.38 -33.08
N LEU A 147 -12.96 -3.18 -33.34
CA LEU A 147 -14.00 -3.26 -32.32
C LEU A 147 -14.11 -4.68 -31.73
N GLY A 148 -14.01 -5.71 -32.58
CA GLY A 148 -13.96 -7.10 -32.13
C GLY A 148 -12.81 -7.37 -31.18
N ASP A 149 -11.61 -6.89 -31.53
CA ASP A 149 -10.40 -7.02 -30.70
C ASP A 149 -10.56 -6.26 -29.36
N ILE A 150 -11.05 -5.01 -29.39
CA ILE A 150 -11.32 -4.20 -28.18
C ILE A 150 -12.34 -4.91 -27.29
N CYS A 151 -13.46 -5.38 -27.84
CA CYS A 151 -14.50 -6.06 -27.07
C CYS A 151 -14.01 -7.39 -26.48
N SER A 152 -13.16 -8.12 -27.20
CA SER A 152 -12.52 -9.33 -26.67
C SER A 152 -11.58 -8.98 -25.51
N GLY A 153 -10.79 -7.92 -25.65
CA GLY A 153 -9.90 -7.40 -24.61
C GLY A 153 -10.66 -6.98 -23.36
N ILE A 154 -11.74 -6.21 -23.51
CA ILE A 154 -12.59 -5.77 -22.40
C ILE A 154 -13.22 -6.96 -21.67
N ARG A 155 -13.74 -7.97 -22.39
CA ARG A 155 -14.32 -9.17 -21.76
C ARG A 155 -13.28 -9.95 -20.96
N LYS A 156 -12.08 -10.13 -21.52
CA LYS A 156 -10.96 -10.75 -20.79
C LYS A 156 -10.63 -9.93 -19.54
N LEU A 157 -10.53 -8.62 -19.67
CA LEU A 157 -10.26 -7.69 -18.57
C LEU A 157 -11.31 -7.79 -17.46
N GLN A 158 -12.59 -7.83 -17.82
CA GLN A 158 -13.70 -8.00 -16.88
C GLN A 158 -13.59 -9.34 -16.14
N SER A 159 -13.29 -10.43 -16.86
CA SER A 159 -13.04 -11.74 -16.27
C SER A 159 -11.86 -11.72 -15.30
N ASP A 160 -10.74 -11.12 -15.69
CA ASP A 160 -9.54 -11.01 -14.86
C ASP A 160 -9.83 -10.20 -13.59
N VAL A 161 -10.48 -9.04 -13.72
CA VAL A 161 -10.89 -8.19 -12.59
C VAL A 161 -11.86 -8.93 -11.67
N GLN A 162 -12.82 -9.68 -12.20
CA GLN A 162 -13.77 -10.45 -11.41
C GLN A 162 -13.08 -11.59 -10.64
N SER A 163 -12.13 -12.28 -11.27
CA SER A 163 -11.32 -13.32 -10.63
C SER A 163 -10.41 -12.75 -9.53
N GLN A 164 -9.86 -11.55 -9.76
CA GLN A 164 -9.05 -10.87 -8.77
C GLN A 164 -9.91 -10.38 -7.60
N ALA A 165 -11.09 -9.85 -7.87
CA ALA A 165 -12.03 -9.42 -6.84
C ALA A 165 -12.44 -10.58 -5.92
N SER A 166 -12.75 -11.76 -6.48
CA SER A 166 -13.07 -12.94 -5.68
C SER A 166 -11.87 -13.44 -4.85
N SER A 167 -10.66 -13.42 -5.42
CA SER A 167 -9.42 -13.75 -4.69
C SER A 167 -9.19 -12.79 -3.52
N VAL A 168 -9.30 -11.48 -3.75
CA VAL A 168 -9.15 -10.45 -2.70
C VAL A 168 -10.21 -10.62 -1.61
N GLN A 169 -11.44 -10.99 -1.98
CA GLN A 169 -12.52 -11.22 -1.02
C GLN A 169 -12.26 -12.47 -0.17
N ALA A 170 -11.73 -13.55 -0.76
CA ALA A 170 -11.33 -14.76 -0.05
C ALA A 170 -10.16 -14.49 0.92
N GLU A 171 -9.14 -13.75 0.47
CA GLU A 171 -8.01 -13.35 1.31
C GLU A 171 -8.47 -12.48 2.49
N LYS A 172 -9.35 -11.50 2.23
CA LYS A 172 -9.96 -10.67 3.28
C LYS A 172 -10.70 -11.52 4.31
N ALA A 173 -11.50 -12.50 3.87
CA ALA A 173 -12.21 -13.40 4.78
C ALA A 173 -11.24 -14.24 5.64
N SER A 174 -10.16 -14.75 5.03
CA SER A 174 -9.11 -15.48 5.72
C SER A 174 -8.40 -14.63 6.78
N LEU A 175 -8.04 -13.39 6.43
CA LEU A 175 -7.39 -12.46 7.34
C LEU A 175 -8.30 -12.07 8.51
N LEU A 176 -9.60 -11.86 8.27
CA LEU A 176 -10.58 -11.59 9.33
C LEU A 176 -10.76 -12.80 10.26
N ALA A 177 -10.81 -14.02 9.72
CA ALA A 177 -10.88 -15.23 10.53
C ALA A 177 -9.62 -15.38 11.42
N ARG A 178 -8.43 -15.13 10.86
CA ARG A 178 -7.17 -15.14 11.61
C ARG A 178 -7.14 -14.06 12.69
N GLN A 179 -7.64 -12.85 12.39
CA GLN A 179 -7.74 -11.78 13.36
C GLN A 179 -8.63 -12.16 14.55
N GLU A 180 -9.78 -12.80 14.29
CA GLU A 180 -10.69 -13.25 15.34
C GLU A 180 -10.07 -14.32 16.25
N VAL A 181 -9.35 -15.28 15.68
CA VAL A 181 -8.61 -16.28 16.47
C VAL A 181 -7.57 -15.61 17.36
N LEU A 182 -6.79 -14.68 16.82
CA LEU A 182 -5.76 -13.96 17.58
C LEU A 182 -6.37 -13.09 18.68
N LYS A 183 -7.53 -12.46 18.44
CA LYS A 183 -8.25 -11.70 19.47
C LYS A 183 -8.66 -12.58 20.64
N ARG A 184 -9.24 -13.76 20.38
CA ARG A 184 -9.61 -14.71 21.44
C ARG A 184 -8.40 -15.21 22.23
N GLN A 185 -7.28 -15.47 21.56
CA GLN A 185 -6.04 -15.83 22.25
C GLN A 185 -5.54 -14.72 23.15
N LEU A 186 -5.63 -13.46 22.71
CA LEU A 186 -5.27 -12.29 23.51
C LEU A 186 -6.20 -12.08 24.71
N GLU A 187 -7.48 -12.41 24.58
CA GLU A 187 -8.46 -12.33 25.67
C GLU A 187 -8.23 -13.39 26.76
N LEU A 188 -7.73 -14.58 26.39
CA LEU A 188 -7.45 -15.67 27.34
C LEU A 188 -6.11 -15.54 28.07
N LEU A 189 -5.14 -14.86 27.44
CA LEU A 189 -3.78 -14.70 27.98
C LEU A 189 -3.72 -14.14 29.42
N PRO A 190 -4.49 -13.10 29.80
CA PRO A 190 -4.49 -12.60 31.18
C PRO A 190 -4.88 -13.66 32.21
N GLU A 191 -5.93 -14.45 31.94
CA GLU A 191 -6.39 -15.51 32.84
C GLU A 191 -5.34 -16.62 32.99
N GLU A 192 -4.69 -17.00 31.88
CA GLU A 192 -3.61 -18.00 31.90
C GLU A 192 -2.40 -17.52 32.71
N VAL A 193 -2.03 -16.24 32.56
CA VAL A 193 -0.93 -15.60 33.30
C VAL A 193 -1.27 -15.52 34.79
N GLU A 194 -2.47 -15.07 35.16
CA GLU A 194 -2.92 -15.00 36.55
C GLU A 194 -2.96 -16.39 37.20
N ALA A 195 -3.47 -17.40 36.49
CA ALA A 195 -3.47 -18.78 36.97
C ALA A 195 -2.05 -19.34 37.14
N HIS A 196 -1.12 -18.98 36.25
CA HIS A 196 0.29 -19.35 36.39
C HIS A 196 0.96 -18.65 37.58
N GLU A 197 0.74 -17.35 37.74
CA GLU A 197 1.24 -16.57 38.87
C GLU A 197 0.73 -17.13 40.21
N ALA A 198 -0.57 -17.42 40.31
CA ALA A 198 -1.17 -18.01 41.51
C ALA A 198 -0.52 -19.35 41.89
N ARG A 199 -0.25 -20.23 40.91
CA ARG A 199 0.44 -21.51 41.12
C ARG A 199 1.88 -21.32 41.61
N LEU A 200 2.61 -20.36 41.04
CA LEU A 200 3.99 -20.06 41.47
C LEU A 200 4.03 -19.51 42.89
N LEU A 201 3.12 -18.59 43.23
CA LEU A 201 3.01 -18.01 44.57
C LEU A 201 2.65 -19.07 45.62
N ASP A 202 1.73 -19.98 45.30
CA ASP A 202 1.36 -21.08 46.19
C ASP A 202 2.56 -21.99 46.48
N GLY A 203 3.29 -22.41 45.43
CA GLY A 203 4.51 -23.21 45.56
C GLY A 203 5.60 -22.53 46.40
N LEU A 204 5.87 -21.25 46.15
CA LEU A 204 6.82 -20.46 46.94
C LEU A 204 6.40 -20.36 48.41
N SER A 205 5.12 -20.12 48.67
CA SER A 205 4.58 -20.05 50.02
C SER A 205 4.77 -21.38 50.77
N GLY A 206 4.58 -22.51 50.08
CA GLY A 206 4.82 -23.85 50.63
C GLY A 206 6.27 -24.06 51.06
N VAL A 207 7.23 -23.70 50.19
CA VAL A 207 8.67 -23.80 50.48
C VAL A 207 9.08 -22.91 51.66
N LEU A 208 8.63 -21.65 51.67
CA LEU A 208 8.92 -20.71 52.75
C LEU A 208 8.34 -21.18 54.09
N ASN A 209 7.12 -21.70 54.10
CA ASN A 209 6.50 -22.26 55.30
C ASN A 209 7.24 -23.52 55.80
N ALA A 210 7.73 -24.38 54.90
CA ALA A 210 8.57 -25.51 55.26
C ALA A 210 9.91 -25.07 55.87
N GLN A 211 10.56 -24.04 55.30
CA GLN A 211 11.78 -23.46 55.87
C GLN A 211 11.53 -22.80 57.23
N LYS A 212 10.46 -22.01 57.36
CA LYS A 212 10.06 -21.39 58.63
C LYS A 212 9.88 -22.44 59.74
N ARG A 213 9.18 -23.55 59.44
CA ARG A 213 9.01 -24.66 60.40
C ARG A 213 10.34 -25.30 60.80
N ARG A 214 11.26 -25.50 59.84
CA ARG A 214 12.62 -25.99 60.11
C ARG A 214 13.40 -25.04 61.03
N CYS A 215 13.43 -23.74 60.74
CA CYS A 215 14.11 -22.76 61.61
C CYS A 215 13.52 -22.74 63.03
N LEU A 216 12.19 -22.77 63.16
CA LEU A 216 11.53 -22.81 64.46
C LEU A 216 11.85 -24.10 65.24
N SER A 217 12.01 -25.24 64.56
CA SER A 217 12.40 -26.50 65.22
C SER A 217 13.85 -26.51 65.74
N LEU A 218 14.73 -25.69 65.18
CA LEU A 218 16.13 -25.56 65.61
C LEU A 218 16.29 -24.58 66.79
N ALA A 219 15.39 -23.62 66.95
CA ALA A 219 15.44 -22.60 68.00
C ALA A 219 15.48 -23.14 69.46
N PRO A 220 14.72 -24.18 69.87
CA PRO A 220 14.78 -24.69 71.25
C PRO A 220 16.09 -25.41 71.59
N VAL A 221 16.91 -25.78 70.60
CA VAL A 221 18.22 -26.43 70.82
C VAL A 221 19.31 -25.40 71.20
N ALA A 222 19.13 -24.13 70.84
CA ALA A 222 20.08 -23.06 71.16
C ALA A 222 19.78 -22.34 72.50
N GLY A 223 18.62 -22.57 73.12
CA GLY A 223 18.19 -21.90 74.36
C GLY A 223 18.49 -22.66 75.66
N GLY A 224 19.03 -23.87 75.57
CA GLY A 224 19.25 -24.77 76.71
C GLY A 224 20.74 -24.96 77.04
N GLY A 225 21.44 -23.90 77.45
CA GLY A 225 22.83 -24.02 77.84
C GLY A 225 23.44 -22.71 78.32
N GLY A 226 23.15 -22.33 79.57
CA GLY A 226 23.86 -21.24 80.23
C GLY A 226 23.14 -20.66 81.43
N GLY A 227 23.11 -21.41 82.53
CA GLY A 227 22.88 -20.81 83.84
C GLY A 227 24.00 -19.81 84.13
N GLY A 228 23.65 -18.53 84.23
CA GLY A 228 24.59 -17.44 84.47
C GLY A 228 23.87 -16.11 84.57
N ARG A 229 23.44 -15.80 85.79
CA ARG A 229 22.75 -14.60 86.27
C ARG A 229 23.51 -13.30 85.93
N GLU A 230 22.84 -12.31 85.32
CA GLU A 230 22.86 -10.88 85.69
C GLU A 230 21.84 -10.07 84.85
N PRO A 231 21.21 -8.99 85.38
CA PRO A 231 20.09 -8.33 84.74
C PRO A 231 20.46 -7.04 83.96
N GLY A 232 19.85 -6.89 82.78
CA GLY A 232 19.63 -5.62 82.05
C GLY A 232 20.59 -5.34 80.89
N PRO A 233 20.27 -4.44 79.94
CA PRO A 233 19.04 -3.65 79.76
C PRO A 233 18.27 -3.98 78.46
N GLN A 234 17.07 -3.41 78.40
CA GLN A 234 16.13 -3.32 77.29
C GLN A 234 16.77 -3.30 75.88
N LEU A 235 16.45 -4.31 75.07
CA LEU A 235 16.47 -4.19 73.61
C LEU A 235 15.09 -4.51 73.05
N LEU A 236 14.30 -3.45 72.99
CA LEU A 236 13.42 -3.10 71.88
C LEU A 236 12.65 -4.27 71.24
N CYS A 237 11.45 -4.49 71.78
CA CYS A 237 10.30 -4.87 70.97
C CYS A 237 10.17 -3.90 69.78
N VAL A 238 10.56 -4.35 68.59
CA VAL A 238 10.16 -3.71 67.33
C VAL A 238 8.95 -4.47 66.79
N PRO A 239 7.92 -3.77 66.29
CA PRO A 239 6.53 -4.12 66.51
C PRO A 239 5.95 -5.08 65.46
N HIS A 240 4.82 -5.67 65.84
CA HIS A 240 3.76 -6.15 64.97
C HIS A 240 3.71 -5.43 63.60
N LEU A 241 4.05 -6.16 62.54
CA LEU A 241 3.46 -5.94 61.22
C LEU A 241 1.99 -6.39 61.26
N ARG A 242 1.15 -5.53 61.86
CA ARG A 242 -0.30 -5.52 61.61
C ARG A 242 -0.48 -5.15 60.14
N ARG A 243 -0.70 -6.16 59.30
CA ARG A 243 -1.16 -5.96 57.92
C ARG A 243 -2.59 -5.38 58.00
N GLN A 244 -2.70 -4.06 57.91
CA GLN A 244 -3.97 -3.36 57.74
C GLN A 244 -4.60 -3.85 56.42
N ARG A 245 -5.73 -4.56 56.52
CA ARG A 245 -6.71 -4.61 55.45
C ARG A 245 -7.25 -3.20 55.26
N ARG A 246 -6.83 -2.51 54.20
CA ARG A 246 -7.62 -1.40 53.64
C ARG A 246 -8.80 -2.00 52.90
N ALA A 247 -9.98 -1.90 53.50
CA ALA A 247 -11.23 -1.91 52.77
C ALA A 247 -11.30 -0.59 51.97
N THR A 248 -11.19 -0.68 50.65
CA THR A 248 -11.72 0.36 49.76
C THR A 248 -13.22 0.12 49.63
N GLY A 249 -13.98 0.63 50.61
CA GLY A 249 -15.38 0.94 50.41
C GLY A 249 -15.48 2.20 49.57
N GLY A 250 -15.64 2.02 48.25
CA GLY A 250 -16.08 3.08 47.34
C GLY A 250 -17.59 3.19 47.44
N ALA A 251 -18.04 4.34 47.94
CA ALA A 251 -19.43 4.71 48.12
C ALA A 251 -20.25 4.61 46.83
N GLY A 252 -21.48 4.13 46.98
CA GLY A 252 -22.52 4.23 45.98
C GLY A 252 -22.89 5.69 45.73
N GLY A 253 -22.70 6.12 44.48
CA GLY A 253 -23.36 7.31 43.92
C GLY A 253 -24.65 6.88 43.23
N ALA A 254 -25.77 7.00 43.93
CA ALA A 254 -27.10 7.00 43.32
C ALA A 254 -27.31 8.34 42.62
N GLY A 255 -26.93 8.42 41.34
CA GLY A 255 -27.26 9.53 40.45
C GLY A 255 -28.50 9.18 39.63
N ARG A 256 -29.63 9.83 39.95
CA ARG A 256 -30.86 9.82 39.16
C ARG A 256 -30.58 10.35 37.75
N ASN A 257 -30.95 9.57 36.72
CA ASN A 257 -31.36 10.06 35.40
C ASN A 257 -32.64 9.27 35.09
N GLY A 258 -33.83 9.84 34.94
CA GLY A 258 -34.13 11.14 34.35
C GLY A 258 -34.61 10.89 32.93
N ASP A 259 -35.85 10.40 32.81
CA ASP A 259 -36.60 10.34 31.56
C ASP A 259 -36.57 11.71 30.88
N ARG A 260 -36.02 11.78 29.66
CA ARG A 260 -36.45 12.78 28.68
C ARG A 260 -36.11 12.34 27.27
N LEU A 261 -37.08 11.67 26.66
CA LEU A 261 -37.27 11.69 25.21
C LEU A 261 -37.63 13.12 24.80
N GLN A 262 -36.80 13.72 23.95
CA GLN A 262 -37.17 14.76 22.99
C GLN A 262 -36.04 14.93 21.96
N HIS A 263 -36.30 14.45 20.73
CA HIS A 263 -35.79 15.04 19.49
C HIS A 263 -36.23 16.54 19.40
N PRO A 264 -35.64 17.43 18.56
CA PRO A 264 -35.05 17.18 17.23
C PRO A 264 -33.84 18.07 16.81
N ALA A 265 -33.41 17.88 15.54
CA ALA A 265 -32.93 18.88 14.57
C ALA A 265 -31.48 19.45 14.64
N ASP A 266 -30.71 19.09 13.60
CA ASP A 266 -30.08 19.97 12.58
C ASP A 266 -28.95 20.98 12.88
N LEU A 267 -27.99 20.95 11.93
CA LEU A 267 -27.06 22.00 11.43
C LEU A 267 -25.69 22.26 12.09
N GLY A 268 -24.68 22.29 11.21
CA GLY A 268 -23.60 23.30 11.17
C GLY A 268 -22.25 22.87 11.77
N HIS A 269 -21.23 22.55 10.96
CA HIS A 269 -20.22 23.45 10.35
C HIS A 269 -19.02 23.83 11.26
N GLU A 270 -17.84 23.50 10.72
CA GLU A 270 -16.53 24.18 10.81
C GLU A 270 -15.53 23.95 11.97
N HIS A 271 -14.27 23.86 11.51
CA HIS A 271 -12.97 24.04 12.16
C HIS A 271 -12.61 23.07 13.30
N GLY A 272 -11.45 22.42 13.33
CA GLY A 272 -10.15 22.72 12.74
C GLY A 272 -9.13 22.40 13.82
N GLU A 273 -8.10 21.61 13.48
CA GLU A 273 -6.69 21.77 13.88
C GLU A 273 -5.89 20.45 13.77
N PRO A 274 -4.57 20.56 13.53
CA PRO A 274 -3.71 19.47 13.06
C PRO A 274 -3.02 18.78 14.24
N TRP A 275 -1.77 18.32 14.08
CA TRP A 275 -0.90 17.67 15.07
C TRP A 275 -0.90 16.14 15.06
N CYS A 276 0.01 15.57 14.27
CA CYS A 276 0.99 14.60 14.78
C CYS A 276 2.23 14.63 13.86
N GLN A 277 3.27 15.30 14.33
CA GLN A 277 4.61 15.26 13.75
C GLN A 277 5.23 13.89 14.06
N GLY A 278 5.59 13.15 13.01
CA GLY A 278 6.40 11.93 13.14
C GLY A 278 7.87 12.25 13.40
N PRO A 279 8.61 11.41 14.15
CA PRO A 279 10.02 11.65 14.41
C PRO A 279 10.87 11.27 13.20
N LYS A 280 11.74 12.21 12.80
CA LYS A 280 12.86 11.98 11.89
C LYS A 280 13.89 11.06 12.58
N ARG A 281 14.23 9.93 11.96
CA ARG A 281 15.53 9.27 12.20
C ARG A 281 16.21 8.91 10.88
N SER A 282 17.49 9.25 10.86
CA SER A 282 18.43 9.23 9.74
C SER A 282 19.13 7.88 9.61
N LYS A 283 19.38 7.53 8.34
CA LYS A 283 20.37 6.64 7.72
C LYS A 283 21.28 5.79 8.62
N ARG A 284 21.30 4.48 8.37
CA ARG A 284 22.48 3.69 7.93
C ARG A 284 22.03 2.29 7.50
N GLY A 285 22.64 1.79 6.43
CA GLY A 285 22.24 0.56 5.76
C GLY A 285 22.67 -0.72 6.47
N LEU A 286 22.09 -1.82 6.00
CA LEU A 286 22.67 -3.16 6.03
C LEU A 286 21.88 -4.02 5.04
N ALA A 287 22.61 -4.58 4.08
CA ALA A 287 22.16 -5.70 3.27
C ALA A 287 21.90 -6.90 4.19
N HIS A 288 20.83 -7.66 3.95
CA HIS A 288 20.85 -9.11 4.05
C HIS A 288 19.58 -9.71 3.44
N ALA A 289 19.81 -10.82 2.76
CA ALA A 289 18.90 -11.58 1.92
C ALA A 289 17.65 -12.10 2.65
N PHE A 290 16.50 -12.07 1.96
CA PHE A 290 15.44 -13.04 2.14
C PHE A 290 14.98 -13.53 0.77
N GLY A 291 15.33 -14.79 0.48
CA GLY A 291 14.83 -15.52 -0.68
C GLY A 291 13.34 -15.83 -0.49
N ILE A 292 12.54 -15.45 -1.47
CA ILE A 292 11.16 -15.89 -1.60
C ILE A 292 11.16 -17.01 -2.64
N ALA A 293 10.94 -18.23 -2.16
CA ALA A 293 10.75 -19.40 -2.98
C ALA A 293 9.45 -19.24 -3.81
N ALA A 294 9.57 -19.36 -5.13
CA ALA A 294 8.43 -19.48 -6.03
C ALA A 294 7.89 -20.91 -5.95
N ILE A 295 6.65 -21.07 -5.46
CA ILE A 295 5.92 -22.33 -5.53
C ILE A 295 5.15 -22.33 -6.86
N SER A 296 5.59 -23.17 -7.79
CA SER A 296 4.89 -23.52 -9.02
C SER A 296 3.76 -24.49 -8.70
N TRP A 297 2.52 -24.16 -9.09
CA TRP A 297 1.44 -25.14 -9.21
C TRP A 297 1.21 -25.42 -10.70
N ARG A 298 1.56 -26.64 -11.12
CA ARG A 298 1.07 -27.25 -12.37
C ARG A 298 -0.26 -27.92 -12.05
N CYS A 299 -1.31 -27.60 -12.81
CA CYS A 299 -2.49 -28.45 -12.88
C CYS A 299 -2.30 -29.43 -14.04
N SER A 300 -2.47 -30.72 -13.73
CA SER A 300 -2.81 -31.78 -14.68
C SER A 300 -4.32 -31.80 -14.90
#